data_AF-A0A7U3UX80-F1
#
_entry.id   AF-A0A7U3UX80-F1
#
_cell.length_a   1.000
_cell.length_b   1.000
_cell.length_c   1.000
_cell.angle_alpha   90.00
_cell.angle_beta   90.00
_cell.angle_gamma   90.00
#
_symmetry.space_group_name_H-M   'P 1'
#
loop_
_entity.id
_entity.type
_entity.pdbx_description
1 polymer ?
#
loop_
_entity_poly.entity_id
_entity_poly.type
_entity_poly.pdbx_seq_one_letter_code
_entity_poly.pdbx_strand_id
1 'polypeptide(L)'
;MPRKSPVEEEVVAAVRRLLRPGLPVTPGSADKALLDLRGVLARAIDPTDEASRVTALDGTLRGLLARFPDTRYAAAARALFGLPPADGGQNLTTRRILAAEQAGHEVHHFRKRVEPKLVETIAWELLADADRFTRSAVIAPRLAPTTERSPIQADPFAWEVTEHEEQLSRLWSAIYAARAELLAVERLVSLRADRRDILHTSVTAAWRWAAARAEAISYTDAFHPGQYSSTEELVALAGWTPTLTSAQVSRLTEAASGGVSREQFVSALHDEIELGNAWAHGFSAGPAPARQAPDEENGLPS
;
A
#
# COMPACT_ATOMS: atom_id res chain seq x y z
N MET A 1 -2.01 -9.27 13.81
CA MET A 1 -1.86 -10.45 12.91
C MET A 1 -2.47 -10.08 11.56
N PRO A 2 -1.76 -10.24 10.43
CA PRO A 2 -2.32 -9.93 9.13
C PRO A 2 -3.62 -10.73 8.95
N ARG A 3 -4.76 -10.04 8.77
CA ARG A 3 -5.99 -10.72 8.39
C ARG A 3 -5.74 -11.38 7.05
N LYS A 4 -5.95 -12.70 6.99
CA LYS A 4 -5.90 -13.47 5.75
C LYS A 4 -6.94 -12.86 4.80
N SER A 5 -6.57 -12.55 3.57
CA SER A 5 -7.56 -12.14 2.57
C SER A 5 -8.62 -13.26 2.44
N PRO A 6 -9.90 -12.91 2.28
CA PRO A 6 -10.97 -13.90 2.11
C PRO A 6 -10.65 -14.83 0.94
N VAL A 7 -11.09 -16.09 1.02
CA VAL A 7 -10.93 -17.03 -0.10
C VAL A 7 -11.96 -16.74 -1.20
N GLU A 8 -11.63 -17.09 -2.44
CA GLU A 8 -12.44 -16.74 -3.62
C GLU A 8 -13.92 -17.12 -3.48
N GLU A 9 -14.20 -18.32 -2.98
CA GLU A 9 -15.56 -18.82 -2.78
C GLU A 9 -16.37 -17.95 -1.80
N GLU A 10 -15.74 -17.41 -0.76
CA GLU A 10 -16.39 -16.50 0.20
C GLU A 10 -16.76 -15.18 -0.45
N VAL A 11 -15.87 -14.62 -1.27
CA VAL A 11 -16.10 -13.37 -2.01
C VAL A 11 -17.23 -13.57 -3.03
N VAL A 12 -17.20 -14.64 -3.82
CA VAL A 12 -18.27 -14.97 -4.78
C VAL A 12 -19.62 -15.11 -4.07
N ALA A 13 -19.66 -15.82 -2.95
CA ALA A 13 -20.88 -15.98 -2.17
C ALA A 13 -21.38 -14.65 -1.60
N ALA A 14 -20.47 -13.79 -1.13
CA ALA A 14 -20.80 -12.47 -0.60
C ALA A 14 -21.33 -11.51 -1.68
N VAL A 15 -20.69 -11.47 -2.86
CA VAL A 15 -21.18 -10.70 -4.02
C VAL A 15 -22.57 -11.19 -4.44
N ARG A 16 -22.79 -12.51 -4.46
CA ARG A 16 -24.11 -13.09 -4.75
C ARG A 16 -25.17 -12.66 -3.73
N ARG A 17 -24.83 -12.62 -2.44
CA ARG A 17 -25.74 -12.12 -1.38
C ARG A 17 -26.10 -10.65 -1.60
N LEU A 18 -25.13 -9.84 -2.05
CA LEU A 18 -25.30 -8.42 -2.31
C LEU A 18 -26.26 -8.12 -3.48
N LEU A 19 -26.48 -9.06 -4.40
CA LEU A 19 -27.46 -8.88 -5.48
C LEU A 19 -28.87 -8.56 -4.95
N ARG A 20 -29.28 -9.19 -3.84
CA ARG A 20 -30.62 -8.99 -3.26
C ARG A 20 -30.86 -7.55 -2.81
N PRO A 21 -30.03 -6.95 -1.93
CA PRO A 21 -30.15 -5.53 -1.58
C PRO A 21 -29.76 -4.59 -2.71
N GLY A 22 -28.76 -4.94 -3.52
CA GLY A 22 -28.20 -4.05 -4.54
C GLY A 22 -27.34 -2.93 -3.93
N LEU A 23 -27.12 -1.87 -4.71
CA LEU A 23 -26.47 -0.63 -4.29
C LEU A 23 -27.51 0.44 -3.92
N PRO A 24 -27.20 1.36 -2.98
CA PRO A 24 -25.94 1.47 -2.25
C PRO A 24 -25.73 0.35 -1.23
N VAL A 25 -24.47 0.01 -0.96
CA VAL A 25 -24.14 -0.92 0.13
C VAL A 25 -24.49 -0.26 1.47
N THR A 26 -25.24 -0.98 2.29
CA THR A 26 -25.59 -0.59 3.67
C THR A 26 -24.93 -1.52 4.68
N PRO A 27 -24.75 -1.12 5.95
CA PRO A 27 -24.19 -1.99 6.99
C PRO A 27 -24.90 -3.33 7.12
N GLY A 28 -26.24 -3.35 6.99
CA GLY A 28 -27.03 -4.59 7.06
C GLY A 28 -26.90 -5.51 5.84
N SER A 29 -26.37 -5.01 4.73
CA SER A 29 -26.14 -5.78 3.49
C SER A 29 -24.67 -6.13 3.25
N ALA A 30 -23.76 -5.48 3.97
CA ALA A 30 -22.34 -5.62 3.78
C ALA A 30 -21.84 -6.91 4.41
N ASP A 31 -21.36 -7.82 3.58
CA ASP A 31 -20.77 -9.05 4.06
C ASP A 31 -19.37 -8.79 4.62
N LYS A 32 -19.04 -9.40 5.76
CA LYS A 32 -17.73 -9.26 6.39
C LYS A 32 -16.58 -9.65 5.45
N ALA A 33 -16.77 -10.66 4.59
CA ALA A 33 -15.75 -11.05 3.62
C ALA A 33 -15.41 -9.90 2.66
N LEU A 34 -16.40 -9.12 2.22
CA LEU A 34 -16.16 -7.96 1.34
C LEU A 34 -15.55 -6.79 2.12
N LEU A 35 -15.99 -6.55 3.35
CA LEU A 35 -15.45 -5.48 4.20
C LEU A 35 -14.01 -5.72 4.66
N ASP A 36 -13.56 -6.98 4.70
CA ASP A 36 -12.20 -7.36 5.07
C ASP A 36 -11.26 -7.46 3.84
N LEU A 37 -11.74 -7.16 2.62
CA LEU A 37 -10.87 -7.04 1.44
C LEU A 37 -9.88 -5.89 1.62
N ARG A 38 -8.61 -6.12 1.31
CA ARG A 38 -7.55 -5.12 1.51
C ARG A 38 -7.76 -3.85 0.69
N GLY A 39 -8.27 -3.96 -0.53
CA GLY A 39 -8.63 -2.78 -1.34
C GLY A 39 -9.76 -1.94 -0.72
N VAL A 40 -10.66 -2.56 0.04
CA VAL A 40 -11.69 -1.84 0.81
C VAL A 40 -11.09 -1.19 2.05
N LEU A 41 -10.27 -1.93 2.79
CA LEU A 41 -9.58 -1.41 3.98
C LEU A 41 -8.67 -0.22 3.64
N ALA A 42 -7.94 -0.28 2.52
CA ALA A 42 -7.02 0.78 2.10
C ALA A 42 -7.74 2.08 1.69
N ARG A 43 -9.00 1.99 1.26
CA ARG A 43 -9.81 3.15 0.85
C ARG A 43 -10.74 3.67 1.94
N ALA A 44 -10.87 2.95 3.05
CA ALA A 44 -11.66 3.41 4.19
C ALA A 44 -10.93 4.56 4.90
N ILE A 45 -11.68 5.62 5.23
CA ILE A 45 -11.16 6.75 6.03
C ILE A 45 -10.65 6.26 7.40
N ASP A 46 -11.39 5.33 8.01
CA ASP A 46 -10.99 4.61 9.21
C ASP A 46 -11.19 3.10 8.97
N PRO A 47 -10.12 2.32 8.77
CA PRO A 47 -10.22 0.88 8.54
C PRO A 47 -10.78 0.08 9.73
N THR A 48 -10.83 0.67 10.92
CA THR A 48 -11.41 0.05 12.12
C THR A 48 -12.91 0.31 12.26
N ASP A 49 -13.42 1.38 11.63
CA ASP A 49 -14.83 1.70 11.56
C ASP A 49 -15.54 0.89 10.45
N GLU A 50 -16.65 0.27 10.79
CA GLU A 50 -17.45 -0.49 9.83
C GLU A 50 -18.15 0.42 8.82
N ALA A 51 -18.67 1.58 9.23
CA ALA A 51 -19.38 2.49 8.33
C ALA A 51 -18.45 3.08 7.26
N SER A 52 -17.22 3.41 7.65
CA SER A 52 -16.16 3.81 6.73
C SER A 52 -15.86 2.72 5.69
N ARG A 53 -15.72 1.46 6.11
CA ARG A 53 -15.49 0.33 5.20
C ARG A 53 -16.67 0.04 4.28
N VAL A 54 -17.91 0.18 4.76
CA VAL A 54 -19.12 0.06 3.94
C VAL A 54 -19.13 1.11 2.83
N THR A 55 -18.77 2.35 3.16
CA THR A 55 -18.67 3.46 2.20
C THR A 55 -17.59 3.19 1.15
N ALA A 56 -16.42 2.71 1.58
CA ALA A 56 -15.34 2.32 0.68
C ALA A 56 -15.72 1.16 -0.25
N LEU A 57 -16.44 0.16 0.26
CA LEU A 57 -16.96 -0.96 -0.55
C LEU A 57 -17.98 -0.48 -1.60
N ASP A 58 -18.90 0.42 -1.23
CA ASP A 58 -19.86 1.02 -2.18
C ASP A 58 -19.16 1.75 -3.32
N GLY A 59 -18.18 2.61 -2.98
CA GLY A 59 -17.37 3.33 -3.97
C GLY A 59 -16.59 2.38 -4.88
N THR A 60 -15.95 1.36 -4.31
CA THR A 60 -15.17 0.36 -5.06
C THR A 60 -16.04 -0.40 -6.06
N LEU A 61 -17.23 -0.88 -5.63
CA LEU A 61 -18.17 -1.58 -6.50
C LEU A 61 -18.72 -0.69 -7.61
N ARG A 62 -19.05 0.57 -7.32
CA ARG A 62 -19.49 1.52 -8.35
C ARG A 62 -18.41 1.76 -9.40
N GLY A 63 -17.16 1.98 -8.97
CA GLY A 63 -16.03 2.16 -9.88
C GLY A 63 -15.76 0.92 -10.74
N LEU A 64 -15.85 -0.28 -10.15
CA LEU A 64 -15.70 -1.55 -10.87
C LEU A 64 -16.83 -1.74 -11.91
N LEU A 65 -18.08 -1.55 -11.50
CA LEU A 65 -19.24 -1.72 -12.39
C LEU A 65 -19.28 -0.68 -13.52
N ALA A 66 -18.76 0.53 -13.29
CA ALA A 66 -18.61 1.54 -14.33
C ALA A 66 -17.58 1.14 -15.39
N ARG A 67 -16.56 0.37 -15.01
CA ARG A 67 -15.45 -0.09 -15.86
C ARG A 67 -15.46 -1.60 -16.08
N PHE A 68 -16.65 -2.19 -16.11
CA PHE A 68 -16.79 -3.63 -16.20
C PHE A 68 -16.03 -4.16 -17.44
N PRO A 69 -15.14 -5.17 -17.28
CA PRO A 69 -14.16 -5.52 -18.31
C PRO A 69 -14.80 -6.05 -19.61
N ASP A 70 -15.95 -6.72 -19.50
CA ASP A 70 -16.71 -7.16 -20.66
C ASP A 70 -17.78 -6.11 -21.03
N THR A 71 -17.47 -5.29 -22.02
CA THR A 71 -18.36 -4.22 -22.53
C THR A 71 -19.74 -4.73 -22.94
N ARG A 72 -19.84 -5.99 -23.40
CA ARG A 72 -21.13 -6.61 -23.78
C ARG A 72 -22.06 -6.77 -22.58
N TYR A 73 -21.51 -7.05 -21.41
CA TYR A 73 -22.30 -7.27 -20.19
C TYR A 73 -22.26 -6.10 -19.20
N ALA A 74 -21.54 -5.03 -19.50
CA ALA A 74 -21.39 -3.89 -18.58
C ALA A 74 -22.73 -3.26 -18.17
N ALA A 75 -23.69 -3.11 -19.10
CA ALA A 75 -25.02 -2.60 -18.78
C ALA A 75 -25.84 -3.60 -17.93
N ALA A 76 -25.73 -4.90 -18.23
CA ALA A 76 -26.39 -5.96 -17.48
C ALA A 76 -25.85 -6.09 -16.05
N ALA A 77 -24.53 -5.98 -15.88
CA ALA A 77 -23.88 -5.99 -14.57
C ALA A 77 -24.34 -4.78 -13.73
N ARG A 78 -24.36 -3.57 -14.29
CA ARG A 78 -24.89 -2.38 -13.61
C ARG A 78 -26.35 -2.55 -13.20
N ALA A 79 -27.19 -3.01 -14.11
CA ALA A 79 -28.62 -3.26 -13.85
C ALA A 79 -28.82 -4.27 -12.71
N LEU A 80 -28.04 -5.36 -12.69
CA LEU A 80 -28.08 -6.36 -11.61
C LEU A 80 -27.85 -5.76 -10.23
N PHE A 81 -27.03 -4.72 -10.10
CA PHE A 81 -26.73 -4.05 -8.83
C PHE A 81 -27.59 -2.81 -8.56
N GLY A 82 -28.56 -2.49 -9.41
CA GLY A 82 -29.44 -1.32 -9.22
C GLY A 82 -28.81 0.00 -9.63
N LEU A 83 -27.85 -0.05 -10.56
CA LEU A 83 -27.32 1.12 -11.25
C LEU A 83 -27.95 1.25 -12.65
N PRO A 84 -27.96 2.44 -13.26
CA PRO A 84 -28.51 2.65 -14.58
C PRO A 84 -28.01 1.61 -15.60
N PRO A 85 -28.92 0.96 -16.34
CA PRO A 85 -30.31 1.37 -16.60
C PRO A 85 -31.37 0.95 -15.55
N ALA A 86 -31.00 0.26 -14.47
CA ALA A 86 -31.92 0.01 -13.36
C ALA A 86 -31.93 1.19 -12.36
N ASP A 87 -33.05 1.35 -11.65
CA ASP A 87 -33.13 2.32 -10.56
C ASP A 87 -32.75 1.68 -9.22
N GLY A 88 -32.21 2.51 -8.31
CA GLY A 88 -31.99 2.14 -6.93
C GLY A 88 -33.31 1.72 -6.25
N GLY A 89 -33.26 0.71 -5.38
CA GLY A 89 -34.43 0.22 -4.66
C GLY A 89 -35.34 -0.76 -5.43
N GLN A 90 -35.08 -1.00 -6.72
CA GLN A 90 -35.77 -2.06 -7.46
C GLN A 90 -35.44 -3.45 -6.88
N ASN A 91 -36.46 -4.30 -6.80
CA ASN A 91 -36.25 -5.68 -6.36
C ASN A 91 -35.39 -6.46 -7.37
N LEU A 92 -34.77 -7.56 -6.89
CA LEU A 92 -33.85 -8.37 -7.70
C LEU A 92 -34.54 -8.99 -8.94
N THR A 93 -35.84 -9.26 -8.90
CA THR A 93 -36.57 -9.81 -10.04
C THR A 93 -36.63 -8.81 -11.19
N THR A 94 -37.02 -7.55 -10.90
CA THR A 94 -37.04 -6.47 -11.91
C THR A 94 -35.64 -6.24 -12.49
N ARG A 95 -34.62 -6.18 -11.64
CA ARG A 95 -33.23 -6.01 -12.07
C ARG A 95 -32.72 -7.14 -12.97
N ARG A 96 -33.10 -8.39 -12.68
CA ARG A 96 -32.77 -9.55 -13.52
C ARG A 96 -33.43 -9.49 -14.90
N ILE A 97 -34.67 -9.03 -14.99
CA ILE A 97 -35.37 -8.86 -16.27
C ILE A 97 -34.63 -7.82 -17.12
N LEU A 98 -34.35 -6.65 -16.55
CA LEU A 98 -33.60 -5.59 -17.22
C LEU A 98 -32.20 -6.06 -17.63
N ALA A 99 -31.47 -6.73 -16.72
CA ALA A 99 -30.13 -7.22 -17.03
C ALA A 99 -30.12 -8.27 -18.15
N ALA A 100 -31.12 -9.16 -18.18
CA ALA A 100 -31.28 -10.14 -19.26
C ALA A 100 -31.54 -9.46 -20.60
N GLU A 101 -32.41 -8.44 -20.63
CA GLU A 101 -32.69 -7.61 -21.80
C GLU A 101 -31.42 -6.91 -22.31
N GLN A 102 -30.68 -6.25 -21.42
CA GLN A 102 -29.41 -5.57 -21.77
C GLN A 102 -28.35 -6.53 -22.31
N ALA A 103 -28.35 -7.78 -21.85
CA ALA A 103 -27.44 -8.81 -22.31
C ALA A 103 -27.90 -9.53 -23.60
N GLY A 104 -29.12 -9.26 -24.08
CA GLY A 104 -29.73 -9.95 -25.22
C GLY A 104 -30.08 -11.41 -24.95
N HIS A 105 -30.49 -11.72 -23.71
CA HIS A 105 -30.81 -13.08 -23.28
C HIS A 105 -32.22 -13.19 -22.66
N GLU A 106 -32.81 -14.37 -22.79
CA GLU A 106 -34.01 -14.74 -22.04
C GLU A 106 -33.68 -14.86 -20.52
N VAL A 107 -34.62 -14.49 -19.66
CA VAL A 107 -34.40 -14.31 -18.21
C VAL A 107 -33.93 -15.59 -17.51
N HIS A 108 -34.50 -16.74 -17.86
CA HIS A 108 -34.11 -18.03 -17.30
C HIS A 108 -32.69 -18.44 -17.75
N HIS A 109 -32.34 -18.23 -19.02
CA HIS A 109 -30.96 -18.41 -19.51
C HIS A 109 -29.99 -17.48 -18.78
N PHE A 110 -30.34 -16.20 -18.65
CA PHE A 110 -29.53 -15.21 -17.95
C PHE A 110 -29.25 -15.65 -16.51
N ARG A 111 -30.30 -16.00 -15.74
CA ARG A 111 -30.17 -16.44 -14.34
C ARG A 111 -29.32 -17.70 -14.17
N LYS A 112 -29.42 -18.65 -15.11
CA LYS A 112 -28.73 -19.96 -15.00
C LYS A 112 -27.29 -19.92 -15.52
N ARG A 113 -26.97 -19.05 -16.48
CA ARG A 113 -25.70 -19.10 -17.23
C ARG A 113 -24.89 -17.81 -17.21
N VAL A 114 -25.55 -16.65 -17.21
CA VAL A 114 -24.89 -15.35 -17.35
C VAL A 114 -24.66 -14.72 -15.98
N GLU A 115 -25.70 -14.62 -15.16
CA GLU A 115 -25.62 -14.03 -13.81
C GLU A 115 -24.52 -14.67 -12.93
N PRO A 116 -24.37 -16.02 -12.85
CA PRO A 116 -23.30 -16.61 -12.07
C PRO A 116 -21.90 -16.18 -12.55
N LYS A 117 -21.69 -16.11 -13.86
CA LYS A 117 -20.43 -15.66 -14.45
C LYS A 117 -20.16 -14.19 -14.15
N LEU A 118 -21.17 -13.33 -14.22
CA LEU A 118 -21.01 -11.91 -13.87
C LEU A 118 -20.61 -11.74 -12.41
N VAL A 119 -21.24 -12.50 -11.50
CA VAL A 119 -20.87 -12.51 -10.08
C VAL A 119 -19.44 -12.98 -9.88
N GLU A 120 -19.03 -14.06 -10.55
CA GLU A 120 -17.65 -14.57 -10.51
C GLU A 120 -16.65 -13.53 -11.03
N THR A 121 -16.94 -12.89 -12.17
CA THR A 121 -16.08 -11.82 -12.72
C THR A 121 -15.94 -10.66 -11.75
N ILE A 122 -17.03 -10.19 -11.13
CA ILE A 122 -16.96 -9.10 -10.14
C ILE A 122 -16.13 -9.51 -8.93
N ALA A 123 -16.33 -10.72 -8.42
CA ALA A 123 -15.55 -11.25 -7.30
C ALA A 123 -14.05 -11.34 -7.65
N TRP A 124 -13.73 -11.78 -8.86
CA TRP A 124 -12.35 -11.87 -9.34
C TRP A 124 -11.69 -10.49 -9.47
N GLU A 125 -12.40 -9.50 -10.01
CA GLU A 125 -11.92 -8.11 -10.09
C GLU A 125 -11.72 -7.49 -8.70
N LEU A 126 -12.60 -7.78 -7.72
CA LEU A 126 -12.41 -7.35 -6.33
C LEU A 126 -11.19 -7.98 -5.66
N LEU A 127 -10.93 -9.27 -5.94
CA LEU A 127 -9.72 -9.96 -5.45
C LEU A 127 -8.46 -9.43 -6.12
N ALA A 128 -8.50 -9.23 -7.44
CA ALA A 128 -7.38 -8.64 -8.18
C ALA A 128 -7.07 -7.22 -7.71
N ASP A 129 -8.09 -6.41 -7.39
CA ASP A 129 -7.92 -5.10 -6.73
C ASP A 129 -7.29 -5.28 -5.34
N ALA A 130 -7.82 -6.17 -4.49
CA ALA A 130 -7.27 -6.43 -3.17
C ALA A 130 -5.80 -6.88 -3.21
N ASP A 131 -5.40 -7.65 -4.22
CA ASP A 131 -4.02 -8.10 -4.42
C ASP A 131 -3.04 -6.97 -4.73
N ARG A 132 -3.50 -5.87 -5.34
CA ARG A 132 -2.68 -4.65 -5.51
C ARG A 132 -2.29 -4.06 -4.17
N PHE A 133 -3.17 -4.18 -3.17
CA PHE A 133 -2.96 -3.76 -1.79
C PHE A 133 -2.40 -4.87 -0.88
N THR A 134 -2.16 -6.08 -1.40
CA THR A 134 -1.58 -7.21 -0.64
C THR A 134 -0.07 -7.07 -0.43
N ARG A 135 0.62 -6.28 -1.26
CA ARG A 135 2.07 -6.13 -1.22
C ARG A 135 2.51 -5.54 0.11
N SER A 136 3.31 -6.31 0.87
CA SER A 136 3.98 -5.77 2.06
C SER A 136 4.86 -4.62 1.61
N ALA A 137 4.68 -3.44 2.22
CA ALA A 137 5.53 -2.29 1.98
C ALA A 137 7.01 -2.56 2.36
N VAL A 138 7.29 -3.68 3.03
CA VAL A 138 8.64 -4.15 3.40
C VAL A 138 9.34 -4.89 2.25
N ILE A 139 8.64 -5.19 1.15
CA ILE A 139 9.21 -5.85 -0.04
C ILE A 139 9.18 -4.89 -1.22
N ALA A 140 10.34 -4.67 -1.84
CA ALA A 140 10.45 -3.79 -3.00
C ALA A 140 9.60 -4.29 -4.17
N PRO A 141 8.89 -3.38 -4.89
CA PRO A 141 8.23 -3.71 -6.13
C PRO A 141 9.22 -4.30 -7.13
N ARG A 142 8.86 -5.42 -7.76
CA ARG A 142 9.61 -5.91 -8.92
C ARG A 142 9.31 -5.00 -10.09
N LEU A 143 10.34 -4.36 -10.62
CA LEU A 143 10.24 -3.57 -11.86
C LEU A 143 10.33 -4.54 -13.05
N ALA A 144 9.32 -4.51 -13.91
CA ALA A 144 9.36 -5.19 -15.19
C ALA A 144 9.84 -4.20 -16.26
N PRO A 145 10.72 -4.60 -17.20
CA PRO A 145 11.08 -3.74 -18.32
C PRO A 145 9.83 -3.43 -19.15
N THR A 146 9.59 -2.15 -19.40
CA THR A 146 8.50 -1.66 -20.26
C THR A 146 9.07 -1.08 -21.54
N THR A 147 8.59 -1.56 -22.69
CA THR A 147 8.96 -1.03 -24.01
C THR A 147 7.95 -0.02 -24.54
N GLU A 148 6.82 0.10 -23.87
CA GLU A 148 5.70 0.94 -24.27
C GLU A 148 5.28 1.86 -23.13
N ARG A 149 4.70 3.01 -23.48
CA ARG A 149 4.14 3.93 -22.49
C ARG A 149 2.88 3.31 -21.90
N SER A 150 2.81 3.20 -20.57
CA SER A 150 1.57 2.82 -19.88
C SER A 150 0.49 3.90 -20.13
N PRO A 151 -0.64 3.56 -20.76
CA PRO A 151 -1.73 4.51 -20.92
C PRO A 151 -2.38 4.77 -19.56
N ILE A 152 -2.26 6.01 -19.06
CA ILE A 152 -2.99 6.45 -17.87
C ILE A 152 -4.35 6.97 -18.35
N GLN A 153 -5.43 6.29 -17.97
CA GLN A 153 -6.77 6.72 -18.31
C GLN A 153 -7.08 8.04 -17.57
N ALA A 154 -7.58 9.04 -18.28
CA ALA A 154 -8.04 10.31 -17.70
C ALA A 154 -9.41 10.13 -16.99
N ASP A 155 -9.42 9.28 -15.97
CA ASP A 155 -10.58 8.94 -15.14
C ASP A 155 -10.27 9.30 -13.68
N PRO A 156 -11.10 10.13 -13.02
CA PRO A 156 -10.94 10.52 -11.61
C PRO A 156 -10.87 9.34 -10.63
N PHE A 157 -11.28 8.12 -11.01
CA PHE A 157 -11.17 6.93 -10.17
C PHE A 157 -10.02 5.99 -10.58
N ALA A 158 -9.32 6.27 -11.68
CA ALA A 158 -8.16 5.50 -12.12
C ALA A 158 -6.84 6.11 -11.60
N TRP A 159 -6.89 7.37 -11.16
CA TRP A 159 -5.72 8.09 -10.64
C TRP A 159 -5.19 7.49 -9.34
N GLU A 160 -6.05 6.96 -8.45
CA GLU A 160 -5.67 6.47 -7.12
C GLU A 160 -4.62 5.35 -7.19
N VAL A 161 -4.79 4.41 -8.14
CA VAL A 161 -3.84 3.30 -8.32
C VAL A 161 -2.51 3.82 -8.88
N THR A 162 -2.58 4.80 -9.78
CA THR A 162 -1.39 5.40 -10.39
C THR A 162 -0.62 6.24 -9.38
N GLU A 163 -1.33 7.03 -8.56
CA GLU A 163 -0.78 7.83 -7.48
C GLU A 163 -0.15 6.95 -6.40
N HIS A 164 -0.81 5.83 -6.05
CA HIS A 164 -0.23 4.84 -5.13
C HIS A 164 1.06 4.24 -5.69
N GLU A 165 1.07 3.84 -6.97
CA GLU A 165 2.26 3.30 -7.63
C GLU A 165 3.39 4.34 -7.73
N GLU A 166 3.06 5.61 -7.99
CA GLU A 166 4.00 6.72 -8.00
C GLU A 166 4.62 6.94 -6.61
N GLN A 167 3.79 7.05 -5.56
CA GLN A 167 4.28 7.30 -4.22
C GLN A 167 5.09 6.10 -3.68
N LEU A 168 4.67 4.87 -4.01
CA LEU A 168 5.44 3.66 -3.70
C LEU A 168 6.81 3.67 -4.41
N SER A 169 6.86 4.12 -5.66
CA SER A 169 8.12 4.23 -6.42
C SER A 169 9.05 5.29 -5.82
N ARG A 170 8.51 6.43 -5.38
CA ARG A 170 9.27 7.49 -4.68
C ARG A 170 9.83 6.99 -3.36
N LEU A 171 9.02 6.31 -2.55
CA LEU A 171 9.44 5.68 -1.30
C LEU A 171 10.63 4.73 -1.51
N TRP A 172 10.51 3.78 -2.45
CA TRP A 172 11.57 2.81 -2.69
C TRP A 172 12.83 3.42 -3.29
N SER A 173 12.69 4.42 -4.16
CA SER A 173 13.83 5.22 -4.65
C SER A 173 14.58 5.85 -3.47
N ALA A 174 13.87 6.46 -2.51
CA ALA A 174 14.49 7.09 -1.34
C ALA A 174 15.16 6.06 -0.41
N ILE A 175 14.51 4.92 -0.15
CA ILE A 175 15.10 3.82 0.65
C ILE A 175 16.40 3.30 0.01
N TYR A 176 16.40 3.06 -1.31
CA TYR A 176 17.61 2.58 -1.99
C TYR A 176 18.71 3.64 -2.04
N ALA A 177 18.37 4.92 -2.20
CA ALA A 177 19.33 6.01 -2.10
C ALA A 177 19.96 6.08 -0.69
N ALA A 178 19.16 5.98 0.37
CA ALA A 178 19.66 5.93 1.74
C ALA A 178 20.56 4.71 1.96
N ARG A 179 20.15 3.53 1.48
CA ARG A 179 20.94 2.30 1.57
C ARG A 179 22.30 2.44 0.89
N ALA A 180 22.35 3.02 -0.31
CA ALA A 180 23.59 3.22 -1.04
C ALA A 180 24.58 4.09 -0.25
N GLU A 181 24.11 5.19 0.35
CA GLU A 181 24.97 6.07 1.13
C GLU A 181 25.40 5.45 2.47
N LEU A 182 24.52 4.71 3.16
CA LEU A 182 24.89 3.98 4.38
C LEU A 182 25.97 2.91 4.08
N LEU A 183 25.82 2.16 2.98
CA LEU A 183 26.85 1.23 2.53
C LEU A 183 28.16 1.94 2.13
N ALA A 184 28.08 3.16 1.58
CA ALA A 184 29.26 3.95 1.28
C ALA A 184 30.02 4.36 2.54
N VAL A 185 29.31 4.77 3.61
CA VAL A 185 29.93 5.06 4.92
C VAL A 185 30.59 3.81 5.50
N GLU A 186 29.86 2.69 5.56
CA GLU A 186 30.38 1.42 6.08
C GLU A 186 31.63 0.95 5.33
N ARG A 187 31.63 1.10 4.00
CA ARG A 187 32.80 0.79 3.17
C ARG A 187 34.00 1.68 3.53
N LEU A 188 33.81 2.98 3.72
CA LEU A 188 34.89 3.90 4.10
C LEU A 188 35.43 3.61 5.51
N VAL A 189 34.55 3.29 6.47
CA VAL A 189 34.93 2.87 7.83
C VAL A 189 35.73 1.57 7.78
N SER A 190 35.25 0.57 7.03
CA SER A 190 35.92 -0.73 6.87
C SER A 190 37.33 -0.59 6.26
N LEU A 191 37.47 0.28 5.26
CA LEU A 191 38.76 0.58 4.62
C LEU A 191 39.66 1.52 5.44
N ARG A 192 39.21 2.00 6.60
CA ARG A 192 39.91 2.99 7.43
C ARG A 192 40.32 4.23 6.62
N ALA A 193 39.39 4.72 5.81
CA ALA A 193 39.58 5.92 5.00
C ALA A 193 39.83 7.16 5.87
N ASP A 194 40.20 8.28 5.24
CA ASP A 194 40.40 9.54 5.94
C ASP A 194 39.13 9.99 6.68
N ARG A 195 39.31 10.55 7.88
CA ARG A 195 38.19 10.98 8.73
C ARG A 195 37.32 12.02 8.04
N ARG A 196 37.89 12.91 7.22
CA ARG A 196 37.13 13.94 6.49
C ARG A 196 36.20 13.30 5.46
N ASP A 197 36.65 12.25 4.77
CA ASP A 197 35.84 11.54 3.78
C ASP A 197 34.69 10.78 4.42
N ILE A 198 34.96 10.13 5.57
CA ILE A 198 33.92 9.48 6.38
C ILE A 198 32.88 10.50 6.85
N LEU A 199 33.33 11.64 7.38
CA LEU A 199 32.43 12.71 7.83
C LEU A 199 31.58 13.25 6.68
N HIS A 200 32.21 13.59 5.54
CA HIS A 200 31.49 14.11 4.38
C HIS A 200 30.42 13.13 3.87
N THR A 201 30.76 11.85 3.77
CA THR A 201 29.84 10.79 3.33
C THR A 201 28.75 10.54 4.36
N SER A 202 29.07 10.59 5.66
CA SER A 202 28.09 10.44 6.74
C SER A 202 27.02 11.52 6.70
N VAL A 203 27.37 12.77 6.38
CA VAL A 203 26.40 13.87 6.23
C VAL A 203 25.47 13.62 5.04
N THR A 204 25.99 13.11 3.93
CA THR A 204 25.18 12.69 2.78
C THR A 204 24.23 11.54 3.14
N ALA A 205 24.72 10.56 3.91
CA ALA A 205 23.90 9.46 4.42
C ALA A 205 22.79 9.94 5.37
N ALA A 206 23.08 10.92 6.24
CA ALA A 206 22.07 11.53 7.13
C ALA A 206 20.95 12.18 6.32
N TRP A 207 21.32 12.96 5.29
CA TRP A 207 20.35 13.59 4.39
C TRP A 207 19.48 12.57 3.66
N ARG A 208 20.09 11.53 3.06
CA ARG A 208 19.32 10.50 2.34
C ARG A 208 18.43 9.68 3.26
N TRP A 209 18.91 9.33 4.44
CA TRP A 209 18.11 8.64 5.46
C TRP A 209 16.90 9.49 5.91
N ALA A 210 17.14 10.77 6.18
CA ALA A 210 16.08 11.69 6.57
C ALA A 210 15.04 11.91 5.45
N ALA A 211 15.48 12.00 4.20
CA ALA A 211 14.60 12.07 3.03
C ALA A 211 13.78 10.78 2.87
N ALA A 212 14.40 9.60 3.03
CA ALA A 212 13.68 8.32 3.01
C ALA A 212 12.63 8.24 4.11
N ARG A 213 12.93 8.76 5.30
CA ARG A 213 11.96 8.84 6.40
C ARG A 213 10.81 9.79 6.11
N ALA A 214 11.06 10.96 5.51
CA ALA A 214 10.02 11.88 5.09
C ALA A 214 9.07 11.24 4.05
N GLU A 215 9.62 10.54 3.05
CA GLU A 215 8.82 9.79 2.06
C GLU A 215 8.05 8.64 2.70
N ALA A 216 8.63 7.94 3.67
CA ALA A 216 7.96 6.88 4.42
C ALA A 216 6.76 7.41 5.21
N ILE A 217 6.89 8.56 5.90
CA ILE A 217 5.76 9.23 6.57
C ILE A 217 4.68 9.58 5.57
N SER A 218 5.05 10.27 4.48
CA SER A 218 4.09 10.68 3.45
C SER A 218 3.33 9.47 2.86
N TYR A 219 4.03 8.35 2.63
CA TYR A 219 3.42 7.13 2.13
C TYR A 219 2.50 6.46 3.16
N THR A 220 2.94 6.34 4.42
CA THR A 220 2.13 5.70 5.46
C THR A 220 0.88 6.51 5.81
N ASP A 221 0.98 7.83 5.84
CA ASP A 221 -0.14 8.72 6.12
C ASP A 221 -1.20 8.66 5.02
N ALA A 222 -0.77 8.57 3.75
CA ALA A 222 -1.68 8.55 2.60
C ALA A 222 -2.29 7.16 2.32
N PHE A 223 -1.51 6.09 2.42
CA PHE A 223 -1.92 4.76 1.89
C PHE A 223 -1.95 3.64 2.94
N HIS A 224 -1.44 3.86 4.15
CA HIS A 224 -1.44 2.86 5.22
C HIS A 224 -1.77 3.43 6.62
N PRO A 225 -2.83 4.26 6.78
CA PRO A 225 -3.19 4.76 8.11
C PRO A 225 -3.55 3.57 9.03
N GLY A 226 -2.76 3.39 10.10
CA GLY A 226 -3.03 2.39 11.15
C GLY A 226 -2.68 0.92 10.83
N GLN A 227 -1.84 0.63 9.83
CA GLN A 227 -1.40 -0.74 9.50
C GLN A 227 0.00 -1.12 10.02
N TYR A 228 0.31 -2.43 9.90
CA TYR A 228 1.39 -3.19 10.53
C TYR A 228 2.84 -2.76 10.27
N SER A 229 3.12 -1.86 9.34
CA SER A 229 4.49 -1.40 9.07
C SER A 229 4.66 0.03 9.55
N SER A 230 5.34 0.19 10.70
CA SER A 230 5.69 1.52 11.18
C SER A 230 6.66 2.19 10.20
N THR A 231 6.62 3.53 10.10
CA THR A 231 7.62 4.31 9.35
C THR A 231 9.05 3.83 9.64
N GLU A 232 9.33 3.47 10.90
CA GLU A 232 10.63 2.97 11.33
C GLU A 232 10.99 1.61 10.71
N GLU A 233 10.04 0.69 10.53
CA GLU A 233 10.28 -0.59 9.84
C GLU A 233 10.63 -0.40 8.37
N LEU A 234 9.99 0.55 7.69
CA LEU A 234 10.29 0.86 6.28
C LEU A 234 11.68 1.49 6.14
N VAL A 235 12.00 2.44 7.00
CA VAL A 235 13.30 3.13 6.97
C VAL A 235 14.43 2.19 7.37
N ALA A 236 14.19 1.24 8.29
CA ALA A 236 15.18 0.22 8.67
C ALA A 236 15.64 -0.67 7.51
N LEU A 237 14.88 -0.75 6.40
CA LEU A 237 15.29 -1.46 5.18
C LEU A 237 16.49 -0.80 4.49
N ALA A 238 16.73 0.49 4.75
CA ALA A 238 17.91 1.18 4.24
C ALA A 238 19.20 0.61 4.86
N GLY A 239 19.15 0.12 6.10
CA GLY A 239 20.30 -0.44 6.80
C GLY A 239 20.39 0.04 8.25
N TRP A 240 21.47 -0.34 8.91
CA TRP A 240 21.75 0.12 10.27
C TRP A 240 22.07 1.62 10.29
N THR A 241 21.59 2.32 11.31
CA THR A 241 21.91 3.72 11.60
C THR A 241 22.28 3.90 13.06
N PRO A 242 23.05 4.95 13.40
CA PRO A 242 23.28 5.37 14.78
C PRO A 242 21.97 5.52 15.56
N THR A 243 22.03 5.21 16.86
CA THR A 243 20.91 5.47 17.77
C THR A 243 20.72 6.97 17.94
N LEU A 244 19.53 7.47 17.60
CA LEU A 244 19.14 8.87 17.74
C LEU A 244 17.97 8.99 18.71
N THR A 245 17.87 10.14 19.38
CA THR A 245 16.67 10.47 20.16
C THR A 245 15.51 10.86 19.23
N SER A 246 14.27 10.75 19.70
CA SER A 246 13.10 11.14 18.89
C SER A 246 13.14 12.59 18.42
N ALA A 247 13.71 13.50 19.23
CA ALA A 247 13.89 14.90 18.86
C ALA A 247 14.89 15.06 17.71
N GLN A 248 16.01 14.34 17.76
CA GLN A 248 17.02 14.31 16.69
C GLN A 248 16.45 13.74 15.40
N VAL A 249 15.71 12.63 15.48
CA VAL A 249 15.02 12.03 14.33
C VAL A 249 14.03 13.01 13.70
N SER A 250 13.22 13.68 14.52
CA SER A 250 12.26 14.68 14.04
C SER A 250 12.97 15.83 13.34
N ARG A 251 14.06 16.34 13.92
CA ARG A 251 14.82 17.47 13.37
C ARG A 251 15.46 17.14 12.03
N LEU A 252 16.08 15.96 11.90
CA LEU A 252 16.62 15.47 10.63
C LEU A 252 15.52 15.37 9.56
N THR A 253 14.37 14.79 9.93
CA THR A 253 13.25 14.57 9.01
C THR A 253 12.68 15.91 8.51
N GLU A 254 12.47 16.88 9.40
CA GLU A 254 12.01 18.23 9.04
C GLU A 254 12.99 18.90 8.08
N ALA A 255 14.29 18.84 8.38
CA ALA A 255 15.34 19.45 7.56
C ALA A 255 15.48 18.82 6.17
N ALA A 256 14.98 17.61 5.95
CA ALA A 256 15.02 16.90 4.65
C ALA A 256 13.66 16.88 3.92
N SER A 257 12.61 17.44 4.51
CA SER A 257 11.26 17.44 3.95
C SER A 257 11.15 18.32 2.69
N GLY A 258 10.18 18.02 1.81
CA GLY A 258 9.88 18.88 0.65
C GLY A 258 10.88 18.79 -0.51
N GLY A 259 11.68 17.72 -0.60
CA GLY A 259 12.60 17.50 -1.74
C GLY A 259 13.80 18.44 -1.75
N VAL A 260 14.24 18.90 -0.59
CA VAL A 260 15.40 19.80 -0.46
C VAL A 260 16.71 19.16 -0.91
N SER A 261 17.61 20.00 -1.41
CA SER A 261 18.99 19.62 -1.73
C SER A 261 19.81 19.30 -0.48
N ARG A 262 20.94 18.59 -0.68
CA ARG A 262 21.91 18.31 0.37
C ARG A 262 22.45 19.59 1.01
N GLU A 263 22.70 20.61 0.20
CA GLU A 263 23.24 21.90 0.66
C GLU A 263 22.24 22.63 1.56
N GLN A 264 20.96 22.62 1.19
CA GLN A 264 19.88 23.17 2.02
C GLN A 264 19.73 22.40 3.34
N PHE A 265 19.79 21.06 3.30
CA PHE A 265 19.77 20.23 4.49
C PHE A 265 20.93 20.56 5.45
N VAL A 266 22.15 20.66 4.93
CA VAL A 266 23.33 21.03 5.73
C VAL A 266 23.18 22.45 6.30
N SER A 267 22.68 23.39 5.51
CA SER A 267 22.42 24.75 5.98
C SER A 267 21.39 24.80 7.10
N ALA A 268 20.35 23.97 7.04
CA ALA A 268 19.30 23.91 8.06
C ALA A 268 19.77 23.34 9.41
N LEU A 269 20.87 22.58 9.40
CA LEU A 269 21.44 21.91 10.58
C LEU A 269 22.78 22.52 11.01
N HIS A 270 23.14 23.71 10.50
CA HIS A 270 24.45 24.31 10.74
C HIS A 270 24.79 24.48 12.23
N ASP A 271 23.80 24.85 13.04
CA ASP A 271 23.96 25.09 14.48
C ASP A 271 23.72 23.82 15.34
N GLU A 272 23.37 22.70 14.70
CA GLU A 272 22.99 21.44 15.35
C GLU A 272 24.22 20.52 15.53
N ILE A 273 25.27 21.04 16.17
CA ILE A 273 26.56 20.35 16.29
C ILE A 273 26.43 19.00 17.01
N GLU A 274 25.58 18.94 18.05
CA GLU A 274 25.31 17.71 18.79
C GLU A 274 24.67 16.62 17.93
N LEU A 275 23.79 17.00 17.00
CA LEU A 275 23.14 16.08 16.07
C LEU A 275 24.13 15.53 15.04
N GLY A 276 24.95 16.40 14.46
CA GLY A 276 26.02 15.99 13.54
C GLY A 276 27.01 15.03 14.22
N ASN A 277 27.37 15.32 15.48
CA ASN A 277 28.23 14.47 16.29
C ASN A 277 27.58 13.12 16.60
N ALA A 278 26.32 13.09 17.03
CA ALA A 278 25.62 11.83 17.33
C ALA A 278 25.57 10.89 16.11
N TRP A 279 25.29 11.45 14.92
CA TRP A 279 25.29 10.70 13.67
C TRP A 279 26.69 10.21 13.28
N ALA A 280 27.66 11.11 13.17
CA ALA A 280 29.00 10.78 12.70
C ALA A 280 29.77 9.85 13.66
N HIS A 281 29.65 10.08 14.97
CA HIS A 281 30.31 9.24 15.98
C HIS A 281 29.70 7.85 16.07
N GLY A 282 28.40 7.69 15.77
CA GLY A 282 27.74 6.39 15.79
C GLY A 282 28.41 5.36 14.87
N PHE A 283 28.81 5.76 13.65
CA PHE A 283 29.53 4.87 12.73
C PHE A 283 30.96 4.54 13.17
N SER A 284 31.57 5.40 14.00
CA SER A 284 32.93 5.19 14.50
C SER A 284 32.99 4.29 15.74
N ALA A 285 31.89 4.19 16.50
CA ALA A 285 31.82 3.40 17.73
C ALA A 285 31.71 1.88 17.47
N GLY A 286 31.45 1.48 16.22
CA GLY A 286 31.14 0.10 15.83
C GLY A 286 29.75 -0.33 16.32
N PRO A 287 29.11 -1.32 15.65
CA PRO A 287 27.88 -1.91 16.18
C PRO A 287 28.21 -2.58 17.52
N ALA A 288 27.39 -2.33 18.55
CA ALA A 288 27.50 -3.09 19.80
C ALA A 288 27.49 -4.59 19.46
N PRO A 289 28.39 -5.42 20.04
CA PRO A 289 28.43 -6.83 19.71
C PRO A 289 27.04 -7.42 19.93
N ALA A 290 26.51 -8.10 18.90
CA ALA A 290 25.26 -8.83 19.02
C ALA A 290 25.36 -9.69 20.28
N ARG A 291 24.40 -9.56 21.20
CA ARG A 291 24.29 -10.43 22.38
C ARG A 291 24.39 -11.86 21.86
N GLN A 292 25.51 -12.52 22.12
CA GLN A 292 25.64 -13.94 21.87
C GLN A 292 24.51 -14.60 22.65
N ALA A 293 23.66 -15.34 21.95
CA ALA A 293 22.73 -16.24 22.62
C ALA A 293 23.55 -17.11 23.58
N PRO A 294 23.08 -17.37 24.80
CA PRO A 294 23.82 -18.22 25.74
C PRO A 294 24.11 -19.54 25.04
N ASP A 295 25.39 -19.89 24.95
CA ASP A 295 25.84 -21.19 24.46
C ASP A 295 25.04 -22.25 25.20
N GLU A 296 24.16 -22.96 24.47
CA GLU A 296 23.62 -24.22 24.96
C GLU A 296 24.81 -25.17 25.07
N GLU A 297 25.28 -25.31 26.30
CA GLU A 297 26.23 -26.32 26.76
C GLU A 297 25.85 -27.67 26.15
N ASN A 298 26.64 -28.11 25.16
CA ASN A 298 26.57 -29.44 24.61
C ASN A 298 26.83 -30.44 25.75
N GLY A 299 25.75 -31.07 26.23
CA GLY A 299 25.83 -32.25 27.08
C GLY A 299 26.56 -33.36 26.34
N LEU A 300 27.76 -33.71 26.82
CA LEU A 300 28.43 -34.96 26.47
C LEU A 300 27.80 -36.11 27.29
N PRO A 301 27.49 -37.25 26.67
CA PRO A 301 27.00 -38.41 27.40
C PRO A 301 28.17 -39.10 28.12
N SER A 302 27.97 -39.46 29.39
CA SER A 302 28.71 -40.51 30.11
C SER A 302 27.74 -41.61 30.49
#